data_AF-B3PKY4-F1
#
_entry.id   AF-B3PKY4-F1
#
_cell.length_a   1.000
_cell.length_b   1.000
_cell.length_c   1.000
_cell.angle_alpha   90.00
_cell.angle_beta   90.00
_cell.angle_gamma   90.00
#
_symmetry.space_group_name_H-M   'P 1'
#
loop_
_entity.id
_entity.type
_entity.pdbx_description
1 polymer ?
#
loop_
_entity_poly.entity_id
_entity_poly.type
_entity_poly.pdbx_seq_one_letter_code
_entity_poly.pdbx_strand_id
1 'polypeptide(L)'
;MKFELLTGKRALGSAYSKDYTEWAESLLYENVESENVAILASMGYERHPDSEEVEIYFQKSLKDLGLSLPDKKKGLKIYAKALCKQIVSGDLEPEKGVGILESFYLKSDYEAIYSIWDELSEDLWMVNDRSDCIFNTGLTPENKSEYIKGVAAQFIDLLETNLPDRFFYLCACPECGYIGESELEVIDKPWMPGSLYRLIYRRGQTQRAICANCKRPFPNNMSDYEGRKQYLSKKC
;
A
#
# COMPACT_ATOMS: atom_id res chain seq x y z
N MET A 1 2.74 22.11 -6.11
CA MET A 1 2.67 20.64 -5.99
C MET A 1 3.74 19.98 -6.88
N LYS A 2 4.46 18.95 -6.43
CA LYS A 2 5.45 18.25 -7.29
C LYS A 2 4.78 17.46 -8.42
N PHE A 3 5.43 17.35 -9.58
CA PHE A 3 4.90 16.65 -10.76
C PHE A 3 4.58 15.17 -10.48
N GLU A 4 5.41 14.50 -9.69
CA GLU A 4 5.23 13.10 -9.28
C GLU A 4 3.93 12.89 -8.49
N LEU A 5 3.52 13.89 -7.71
CA LEU A 5 2.27 13.81 -6.93
C LEU A 5 1.06 13.99 -7.84
N LEU A 6 1.10 14.95 -8.77
CA LEU A 6 0.02 15.16 -9.73
C LEU A 6 -0.19 13.93 -10.64
N THR A 7 0.90 13.42 -11.23
CA THR A 7 0.84 12.23 -12.08
C THR A 7 0.36 11.00 -11.30
N GLY A 8 0.75 10.90 -10.04
CA GLY A 8 0.24 9.91 -9.09
C GLY A 8 -1.27 9.97 -8.86
N LYS A 9 -1.78 11.15 -8.49
CA LYS A 9 -3.23 11.39 -8.34
C LYS A 9 -4.00 11.10 -9.62
N ARG A 10 -3.44 11.46 -10.79
CA ARG A 10 -4.01 11.13 -12.10
C ARG A 10 -4.12 9.62 -12.30
N ALA A 11 -3.05 8.88 -12.01
CA ALA A 11 -3.05 7.43 -12.17
C ALA A 11 -4.05 6.73 -11.23
N LEU A 12 -4.26 7.28 -10.03
CA LEU A 12 -5.25 6.81 -9.07
C LEU A 12 -6.70 7.17 -9.48
N GLY A 13 -6.87 8.16 -10.36
CA GLY A 13 -8.17 8.71 -10.73
C GLY A 13 -8.76 9.63 -9.67
N SER A 14 -7.91 10.29 -8.88
CA SER A 14 -8.29 11.19 -7.79
C SER A 14 -7.78 12.62 -7.98
N ALA A 15 -7.32 12.96 -9.19
CA ALA A 15 -6.87 14.31 -9.53
C ALA A 15 -8.06 15.20 -9.88
N TYR A 16 -8.11 16.39 -9.30
CA TYR A 16 -9.08 17.44 -9.57
C TYR A 16 -8.43 18.61 -10.29
N SER A 17 -9.20 19.48 -10.94
CA SER A 17 -8.69 20.68 -11.64
C SER A 17 -7.69 21.48 -10.81
N LYS A 18 -7.95 21.60 -9.50
CA LYS A 18 -7.08 22.30 -8.55
C LYS A 18 -5.67 21.70 -8.44
N ASP A 19 -5.53 20.38 -8.57
CA ASP A 19 -4.21 19.73 -8.49
C ASP A 19 -3.29 20.16 -9.65
N TYR A 20 -3.86 20.42 -10.83
CA TYR A 20 -3.14 20.90 -12.01
C TYR A 20 -2.69 22.34 -11.84
N THR A 21 -3.59 23.20 -11.34
CA THR A 21 -3.27 24.61 -11.12
C THR A 21 -2.24 24.76 -10.00
N GLU A 22 -2.35 23.99 -8.91
CA GLU A 22 -1.35 23.96 -7.82
C GLU A 22 0.02 23.42 -8.28
N TRP A 23 0.07 22.55 -9.30
CA TRP A 23 1.31 22.12 -9.93
C TRP A 23 1.91 23.24 -10.81
N ALA A 24 1.08 23.87 -11.64
CA ALA A 24 1.51 24.99 -12.47
C ALA A 24 2.02 26.17 -11.64
N GLU A 25 1.33 26.52 -10.55
CA GLU A 25 1.77 27.54 -9.59
C GLU A 25 3.14 27.21 -9.00
N SER A 26 3.42 25.96 -8.62
CA SER A 26 4.76 25.60 -8.13
C SER A 26 5.85 25.75 -9.17
N LEU A 27 5.57 25.54 -10.45
CA LEU A 27 6.54 25.78 -11.51
C LEU A 27 6.85 27.28 -11.67
N LEU A 28 5.85 28.14 -11.48
CA LEU A 28 6.09 29.59 -11.46
C LEU A 28 6.98 30.01 -10.29
N TYR A 29 6.78 29.45 -9.09
CA TYR A 29 7.68 29.68 -7.95
C TYR A 29 9.12 29.20 -8.20
N GLU A 30 9.30 28.21 -9.09
CA GLU A 30 10.60 27.71 -9.53
C GLU A 30 11.19 28.51 -10.72
N ASN A 31 10.57 29.63 -11.12
CA ASN A 31 10.95 30.49 -12.25
C ASN A 31 10.93 29.77 -13.61
N VAL A 32 10.00 28.83 -13.80
CA VAL A 32 9.77 28.18 -15.09
C VAL A 32 9.03 29.15 -16.03
N GLU A 33 9.69 29.54 -17.12
CA GLU A 33 9.12 30.43 -18.14
C GLU A 33 8.38 29.63 -19.23
N SER A 34 7.07 29.48 -19.07
CA SER A 34 6.17 28.96 -20.12
C SER A 34 4.83 29.69 -20.05
N GLU A 35 4.37 30.19 -21.21
CA GLU A 35 3.06 30.85 -21.34
C GLU A 35 1.93 29.91 -20.95
N ASN A 36 1.99 28.63 -21.37
CA ASN A 36 0.96 27.65 -21.04
C ASN A 36 0.93 27.32 -19.54
N VAL A 37 2.09 27.28 -18.87
CA VAL A 37 2.18 27.11 -17.42
C VAL A 37 1.57 28.32 -16.71
N ALA A 38 1.86 29.54 -17.16
CA ALA A 38 1.30 30.76 -16.58
C ALA A 38 -0.23 30.82 -16.72
N ILE A 39 -0.76 30.43 -17.89
CA ILE A 39 -2.22 30.35 -18.11
C ILE A 39 -2.84 29.31 -17.18
N LEU A 40 -2.28 28.09 -17.12
CA LEU A 40 -2.80 27.04 -16.25
C LEU A 40 -2.78 27.44 -14.77
N ALA A 41 -1.72 28.11 -14.32
CA ALA A 41 -1.65 28.63 -12.95
C ALA A 41 -2.73 29.69 -12.70
N SER A 42 -2.99 30.57 -13.67
CA SER A 42 -4.01 31.62 -13.53
C SER A 42 -5.43 31.08 -13.35
N MET A 43 -5.73 29.90 -13.91
CA MET A 43 -7.02 29.21 -13.72
C MET A 43 -7.26 28.80 -12.26
N GLY A 44 -6.21 28.72 -11.42
CA GLY A 44 -6.34 28.45 -9.99
C GLY A 44 -7.10 29.54 -9.21
N TYR A 45 -7.20 30.75 -9.76
CA TYR A 45 -7.98 31.85 -9.18
C TYR A 45 -9.48 31.78 -9.51
N GLU A 46 -9.86 30.94 -10.47
CA GLU A 46 -11.26 30.72 -10.79
C GLU A 46 -11.93 29.86 -9.72
N ARG A 47 -13.18 30.18 -9.40
CA ARG A 47 -13.93 29.42 -8.39
C ARG A 47 -14.27 28.00 -8.88
N HIS A 48 -14.52 27.85 -10.17
CA HIS A 48 -14.89 26.59 -10.82
C HIS A 48 -14.23 26.53 -12.21
N PRO A 49 -12.92 26.28 -12.28
CA PRO A 49 -12.22 26.21 -13.56
C PRO A 49 -12.77 25.04 -14.40
N ASP A 50 -12.96 25.29 -15.69
CA ASP A 50 -13.43 24.29 -16.63
C ASP A 50 -12.41 23.14 -16.75
N SER A 51 -12.87 21.90 -16.53
CA SER A 51 -11.96 20.74 -16.50
C SER A 51 -11.37 20.41 -17.87
N GLU A 52 -12.07 20.72 -18.96
CA GLU A 52 -11.57 20.47 -20.32
C GLU A 52 -10.49 21.49 -20.66
N GLU A 53 -10.70 22.77 -20.34
CA GLU A 53 -9.68 23.81 -20.52
C GLU A 53 -8.43 23.54 -19.68
N VAL A 54 -8.59 23.13 -18.42
CA VAL A 54 -7.48 22.73 -17.54
C VAL A 54 -6.68 21.59 -18.16
N GLU A 55 -7.34 20.56 -18.70
CA GLU A 55 -6.63 19.45 -19.36
C GLU A 55 -5.90 19.92 -20.63
N ILE A 56 -6.50 20.80 -21.44
CA ILE A 56 -5.87 21.36 -22.64
C ILE A 56 -4.56 22.09 -22.27
N TYR A 57 -4.59 22.99 -21.29
CA TYR A 57 -3.38 23.73 -20.89
C TYR A 57 -2.38 22.87 -20.13
N PHE A 58 -2.83 21.84 -19.41
CA PHE A 58 -1.94 20.84 -18.86
C PHE A 58 -1.15 20.12 -19.94
N GLN A 59 -1.81 19.62 -21.00
CA GLN A 59 -1.14 18.94 -22.11
C GLN A 59 -0.17 19.86 -22.87
N LYS A 60 -0.55 21.12 -23.08
CA LYS A 60 0.36 22.12 -23.67
C LYS A 60 1.56 22.39 -22.78
N SER A 61 1.36 22.52 -21.46
CA SER A 61 2.44 22.71 -20.49
C SER A 61 3.41 21.52 -20.48
N LEU A 62 2.90 20.28 -20.55
CA LEU A 62 3.77 19.10 -20.67
C LEU A 62 4.64 19.17 -21.92
N LYS A 63 4.06 19.58 -23.05
CA LYS A 63 4.78 19.72 -24.32
C LYS A 63 5.86 20.80 -24.24
N ASP A 64 5.57 21.96 -23.68
CA ASP A 64 6.53 23.05 -23.49
C ASP A 64 7.72 22.62 -22.62
N LEU A 65 7.45 21.83 -21.57
CA LEU A 65 8.44 21.36 -20.61
C LEU A 65 9.17 20.08 -21.05
N GLY A 66 8.80 19.49 -22.18
CA GLY A 66 9.34 18.20 -22.63
C GLY A 66 9.03 17.04 -21.67
N LEU A 67 7.96 17.15 -20.90
CA LEU A 67 7.53 16.15 -19.93
C LEU A 67 6.59 15.12 -20.56
N SER A 68 6.66 13.89 -20.07
CA SER A 68 5.74 12.82 -20.43
C SER A 68 5.08 12.23 -19.19
N LEU A 69 3.82 11.81 -19.34
CA LEU A 69 3.10 11.13 -18.28
C LEU A 69 3.64 9.70 -18.13
N PRO A 70 3.89 9.23 -16.89
CA PRO A 70 4.15 7.82 -16.66
C PRO A 70 2.91 6.99 -17.01
N ASP A 71 3.12 5.73 -17.37
CA ASP A 71 2.01 4.77 -17.43
C ASP A 71 1.35 4.63 -16.04
N LYS A 72 0.11 4.11 -16.03
CA LYS A 72 -0.70 4.00 -14.82
C LYS A 72 0.02 3.26 -13.69
N LYS A 73 0.67 2.13 -13.98
CA LYS A 73 1.37 1.30 -12.98
C LYS A 73 2.55 2.05 -12.36
N LYS A 74 3.37 2.69 -13.20
CA LYS A 74 4.50 3.51 -12.76
C LYS A 74 4.02 4.73 -11.96
N GLY A 75 2.96 5.40 -12.40
CA GLY A 75 2.34 6.52 -11.69
C GLY A 75 1.86 6.14 -10.30
N LEU A 76 1.12 5.03 -10.17
CA LEU A 76 0.68 4.49 -8.88
C LEU A 76 1.87 4.17 -7.97
N LYS A 77 2.90 3.48 -8.48
CA LYS A 77 4.10 3.14 -7.70
C LYS A 77 4.81 4.38 -7.16
N ILE A 78 4.99 5.41 -7.99
CA ILE A 78 5.59 6.68 -7.59
C ILE A 78 4.76 7.34 -6.50
N TYR A 79 3.43 7.36 -6.67
CA TYR A 79 2.53 8.02 -5.74
C TYR A 79 2.48 7.33 -4.38
N ALA A 80 2.32 6.01 -4.36
CA ALA A 80 2.28 5.24 -3.12
C ALA A 80 3.58 5.44 -2.32
N LYS A 81 4.74 5.41 -3.00
CA LYS A 81 6.03 5.70 -2.39
C LYS A 81 6.10 7.12 -1.82
N ALA A 82 5.59 8.11 -2.54
CA ALA A 82 5.60 9.51 -2.10
C ALA A 82 4.69 9.73 -0.88
N LEU A 83 3.51 9.11 -0.85
CA LEU A 83 2.62 9.13 0.32
C LEU A 83 3.28 8.46 1.53
N CYS A 84 3.91 7.29 1.36
CA CYS A 84 4.64 6.62 2.43
C CYS A 84 5.77 7.49 2.98
N LYS A 85 6.52 8.20 2.13
CA LYS A 85 7.56 9.13 2.57
C LYS A 85 6.97 10.27 3.40
N GLN A 86 5.82 10.82 3.00
CA GLN A 86 5.14 11.87 3.77
C GLN A 86 4.60 11.37 5.12
N ILE A 87 4.13 10.12 5.18
CA ILE A 87 3.73 9.49 6.46
C ILE A 87 4.94 9.36 7.38
N VAL A 88 6.07 8.86 6.86
CA VAL A 88 7.30 8.67 7.65
C VAL A 88 7.88 10.01 8.12
N SER A 89 7.88 11.06 7.28
CA SER A 89 8.35 12.39 7.67
C SER A 89 7.39 13.14 8.61
N GLY A 90 6.12 12.72 8.68
CA GLY A 90 5.06 13.41 9.43
C GLY A 90 4.35 14.52 8.65
N ASP A 91 4.65 14.69 7.35
CA ASP A 91 3.96 15.65 6.48
C ASP A 91 2.53 15.20 6.12
N LEU A 92 2.25 13.90 6.25
CA LEU A 92 0.92 13.31 6.09
C LEU A 92 0.55 12.54 7.35
N GLU A 93 -0.61 12.87 7.93
CA GLU A 93 -1.15 12.15 9.09
C GLU A 93 -1.33 10.66 8.74
N PRO A 94 -0.85 9.72 9.57
CA PRO A 94 -0.79 8.30 9.22
C PRO A 94 -2.13 7.65 8.84
N GLU A 95 -3.20 7.84 9.62
CA GLU A 95 -4.50 7.22 9.34
C GLU A 95 -5.11 7.78 8.05
N LYS A 96 -5.00 9.09 7.81
CA LYS A 96 -5.37 9.73 6.55
C LYS A 96 -4.55 9.18 5.38
N GLY A 97 -3.28 8.89 5.59
CA GLY A 97 -2.41 8.25 4.61
C GLY A 97 -2.91 6.87 4.22
N VAL A 98 -3.28 6.03 5.20
CA VAL A 98 -3.88 4.70 4.96
C VAL A 98 -5.17 4.82 4.17
N GLY A 99 -6.06 5.74 4.52
CA GLY A 99 -7.33 5.94 3.79
C GLY A 99 -7.16 6.36 2.33
N ILE A 100 -6.01 6.92 1.95
CA ILE A 100 -5.68 7.15 0.52
C ILE A 100 -5.10 5.87 -0.09
N LEU A 101 -4.18 5.21 0.62
CA LEU A 101 -3.42 4.06 0.14
C LEU A 101 -4.25 2.78 -0.04
N GLU A 102 -5.31 2.57 0.75
CA GLU A 102 -6.21 1.41 0.62
C GLU A 102 -6.80 1.29 -0.80
N SER A 103 -7.12 2.43 -1.42
CA SER A 103 -7.74 2.48 -2.75
C SER A 103 -6.81 1.95 -3.85
N PHE A 104 -5.50 1.89 -3.60
CA PHE A 104 -4.52 1.44 -4.59
C PHE A 104 -4.71 -0.03 -4.94
N TYR A 105 -5.16 -0.87 -4.02
CA TYR A 105 -5.32 -2.30 -4.32
C TYR A 105 -6.33 -2.51 -5.45
N LEU A 106 -7.52 -1.90 -5.34
CA LEU A 106 -8.52 -1.90 -6.40
C LEU A 106 -8.03 -1.19 -7.68
N LYS A 107 -7.39 -0.02 -7.53
CA LYS A 107 -6.99 0.82 -8.68
C LYS A 107 -5.80 0.27 -9.47
N SER A 108 -5.01 -0.60 -8.87
CA SER A 108 -3.87 -1.29 -9.48
C SER A 108 -4.25 -2.63 -10.12
N ASP A 109 -5.54 -2.92 -10.31
CA ASP A 109 -6.01 -4.20 -10.81
C ASP A 109 -5.59 -5.37 -9.89
N TYR A 110 -5.68 -5.13 -8.57
CA TYR A 110 -5.37 -6.09 -7.51
C TYR A 110 -3.89 -6.53 -7.48
N GLU A 111 -2.96 -5.61 -7.72
CA GLU A 111 -1.54 -5.91 -7.49
C GLU A 111 -1.30 -6.19 -6.00
N ALA A 112 -0.90 -7.44 -5.71
CA ALA A 112 -0.82 -7.98 -4.35
C ALA A 112 -0.01 -7.12 -3.37
N ILE A 113 1.00 -6.38 -3.85
CA ILE A 113 1.80 -5.50 -2.97
C ILE A 113 0.94 -4.44 -2.27
N TYR A 114 -0.12 -3.97 -2.91
CA TYR A 114 -1.00 -2.96 -2.33
C TYR A 114 -2.04 -3.56 -1.36
N SER A 115 -2.19 -4.89 -1.27
CA SER A 115 -3.09 -5.51 -0.28
C SER A 115 -2.67 -5.19 1.16
N ILE A 116 -1.40 -4.86 1.39
CA ILE A 116 -0.88 -4.39 2.68
C ILE A 116 -1.73 -3.24 3.24
N TRP A 117 -2.19 -2.32 2.38
CA TRP A 117 -2.95 -1.14 2.81
C TRP A 117 -4.42 -1.44 3.05
N ASP A 118 -5.00 -2.34 2.25
CA ASP A 118 -6.36 -2.85 2.42
C ASP A 118 -6.48 -3.63 3.74
N GLU A 119 -5.57 -4.57 3.96
CA GLU A 119 -5.47 -5.38 5.19
C GLU A 119 -5.22 -4.51 6.44
N LEU A 120 -4.36 -3.48 6.33
CA LEU A 120 -4.11 -2.55 7.44
C LEU A 120 -5.33 -1.67 7.76
N SER A 121 -6.08 -1.24 6.75
CA SER A 121 -7.30 -0.44 6.95
C SER A 121 -8.36 -1.24 7.72
N GLU A 122 -8.57 -2.51 7.33
CA GLU A 122 -9.46 -3.43 8.04
C GLU A 122 -9.05 -3.63 9.51
N ASP A 123 -7.76 -3.85 9.76
CA ASP A 123 -7.25 -4.01 11.13
C ASP A 123 -7.39 -2.72 11.96
N LEU A 124 -7.19 -1.54 11.37
CA LEU A 124 -7.40 -0.27 12.06
C LEU A 124 -8.87 -0.09 12.47
N TRP A 125 -9.81 -0.47 11.60
CA TRP A 125 -11.23 -0.48 11.94
C TRP A 125 -11.52 -1.43 13.11
N MET A 126 -10.98 -2.65 13.08
CA MET A 126 -11.16 -3.65 14.14
C MET A 126 -10.54 -3.25 15.47
N VAL A 127 -9.34 -2.69 15.46
CA VAL A 127 -8.65 -2.26 16.69
C VAL A 127 -9.43 -1.14 17.38
N ASN A 128 -10.03 -0.22 16.61
CA ASN A 128 -10.88 0.84 17.16
C ASN A 128 -12.19 0.31 17.78
N ASP A 129 -12.74 -0.81 17.29
CA ASP A 129 -14.00 -1.40 17.79
C ASP A 129 -13.77 -2.43 18.92
N ARG A 130 -12.77 -3.30 18.78
CA ARG A 130 -12.62 -4.53 19.58
C ARG A 130 -11.25 -4.72 20.20
N SER A 131 -10.30 -3.81 19.94
CA SER A 131 -8.89 -3.96 20.38
C SER A 131 -8.24 -5.28 19.90
N ASP A 132 -8.59 -5.72 18.69
CA ASP A 132 -8.07 -6.95 18.07
C ASP A 132 -7.75 -6.70 16.58
N CYS A 133 -6.91 -7.54 15.98
CA CYS A 133 -6.47 -7.45 14.58
C CYS A 133 -6.36 -8.84 13.94
N ILE A 134 -6.53 -8.92 12.63
CA ILE A 134 -6.45 -10.17 11.85
C ILE A 134 -5.06 -10.34 11.21
N PHE A 135 -4.52 -9.29 10.58
CA PHE A 135 -3.36 -9.41 9.69
C PHE A 135 -2.07 -8.82 10.27
N ASN A 136 -2.19 -7.76 11.07
CA ASN A 136 -1.08 -6.94 11.54
C ASN A 136 -0.84 -7.14 13.04
N THR A 137 -0.22 -8.27 13.38
CA THR A 137 0.11 -8.60 14.77
C THR A 137 0.89 -7.46 15.43
N GLY A 138 0.49 -7.11 16.65
CA GLY A 138 1.12 -6.05 17.43
C GLY A 138 0.59 -4.64 17.13
N LEU A 139 -0.36 -4.47 16.20
CA LEU A 139 -1.15 -3.24 16.11
C LEU A 139 -2.07 -3.13 17.34
N THR A 140 -2.07 -1.96 17.98
CA THR A 140 -2.85 -1.65 19.18
C THR A 140 -3.40 -0.23 19.09
N PRO A 141 -4.44 0.13 19.86
CA PRO A 141 -4.97 1.50 19.86
C PRO A 141 -3.90 2.55 20.21
N GLU A 142 -2.96 2.20 21.08
CA GLU A 142 -1.93 3.10 21.59
C GLU A 142 -0.77 3.34 20.62
N ASN A 143 -0.51 2.40 19.70
CA ASN A 143 0.65 2.46 18.80
C ASN A 143 0.30 2.72 17.32
N LYS A 144 -0.97 2.91 16.95
CA LYS A 144 -1.43 3.04 15.55
C LYS A 144 -0.54 3.92 14.69
N SER A 145 -0.28 5.15 15.14
CA SER A 145 0.52 6.14 14.39
C SER A 145 1.93 5.63 14.08
N GLU A 146 2.63 5.10 15.08
CA GLU A 146 3.99 4.58 14.91
C GLU A 146 4.01 3.26 14.13
N TYR A 147 2.97 2.43 14.29
CA TYR A 147 2.82 1.19 13.51
C TYR A 147 2.65 1.50 12.02
N ILE A 148 1.76 2.43 11.67
CA ILE A 148 1.53 2.85 10.28
C ILE A 148 2.81 3.44 9.67
N LYS A 149 3.57 4.25 10.41
CA LYS A 149 4.88 4.74 9.96
C LYS A 149 5.86 3.60 9.71
N GLY A 150 5.89 2.59 10.57
CA GLY A 150 6.70 1.38 10.39
C GLY A 150 6.32 0.63 9.11
N VAL A 151 5.02 0.43 8.88
CA VAL A 151 4.51 -0.19 7.64
C VAL A 151 4.87 0.65 6.42
N ALA A 152 4.74 1.98 6.47
CA ALA A 152 5.08 2.88 5.38
C ALA A 152 6.57 2.84 5.03
N ALA A 153 7.46 2.85 6.03
CA ALA A 153 8.89 2.69 5.82
C ALA A 153 9.21 1.34 5.17
N GLN A 154 8.64 0.26 5.71
CA GLN A 154 8.80 -1.09 5.17
C GLN A 154 8.29 -1.21 3.73
N PHE A 155 7.16 -0.59 3.41
CA PHE A 155 6.57 -0.61 2.08
C PHE A 155 7.47 0.04 1.03
N ILE A 156 8.18 1.12 1.40
CA ILE A 156 9.17 1.77 0.52
C ILE A 156 10.26 0.75 0.12
N ASP A 157 10.80 0.00 1.09
CA ASP A 157 11.83 -1.01 0.84
C ASP A 157 11.32 -2.16 -0.04
N LEU A 158 10.07 -2.60 0.18
CA LEU A 158 9.44 -3.65 -0.61
C LEU A 158 9.25 -3.22 -2.08
N LEU A 159 8.90 -1.96 -2.33
CA LEU A 159 8.77 -1.42 -3.69
C LEU A 159 10.10 -1.41 -4.45
N GLU A 160 11.22 -1.37 -3.76
CA GLU A 160 12.58 -1.36 -4.33
C GLU A 160 13.19 -2.77 -4.44
N THR A 161 12.56 -3.75 -3.79
CA THR A 161 13.03 -5.14 -3.75
C THR A 161 12.41 -5.95 -4.88
N ASN A 162 13.21 -6.83 -5.50
CA ASN A 162 12.67 -7.91 -6.33
C ASN A 162 12.06 -8.98 -5.41
N LEU A 163 10.74 -8.89 -5.21
CA LEU A 163 9.97 -9.85 -4.42
C LEU A 163 9.82 -11.17 -5.19
N PRO A 164 9.91 -12.32 -4.51
CA PRO A 164 9.64 -13.61 -5.14
C PRO A 164 8.17 -13.73 -5.56
N ASP A 165 7.90 -14.62 -6.50
CA ASP A 165 6.53 -14.97 -6.88
C ASP A 165 5.73 -15.42 -5.65
N ARG A 166 4.45 -15.05 -5.63
CA ARG A 166 3.54 -15.38 -4.54
C ARG A 166 4.08 -14.96 -3.16
N PHE A 167 4.83 -13.86 -3.08
CA PHE A 167 5.45 -13.34 -1.85
C PHE A 167 4.51 -13.36 -0.64
N PHE A 168 3.27 -12.91 -0.80
CA PHE A 168 2.27 -12.86 0.28
C PHE A 168 1.74 -14.23 0.74
N TYR A 169 2.07 -15.32 0.05
CA TYR A 169 1.81 -16.70 0.49
C TYR A 169 2.98 -17.30 1.28
N LEU A 170 4.12 -16.60 1.33
CA LEU A 170 5.28 -17.07 2.06
C LEU A 170 5.14 -16.73 3.55
N CYS A 171 5.93 -17.42 4.35
CA CYS A 171 6.10 -17.14 5.77
C CYS A 171 7.59 -17.13 6.12
N ALA A 172 7.95 -16.39 7.17
CA ALA A 172 9.25 -16.41 7.80
C ALA A 172 9.15 -17.14 9.14
N CYS A 173 9.96 -18.18 9.33
CA CYS A 173 10.04 -18.87 10.61
C CYS A 173 10.99 -18.12 11.55
N PRO A 174 10.52 -17.63 12.72
CA PRO A 174 11.38 -16.90 13.66
C PRO A 174 12.42 -17.79 14.35
N GLU A 175 12.29 -19.12 14.28
CA GLU A 175 13.17 -20.06 15.00
C GLU A 175 14.30 -20.58 14.13
N CYS A 176 13.98 -21.21 13.00
CA CYS A 176 14.99 -21.75 12.09
C CYS A 176 15.35 -20.79 10.94
N GLY A 177 14.63 -19.68 10.81
CA GLY A 177 14.87 -18.69 9.75
C GLY A 177 14.44 -19.13 8.35
N TYR A 178 13.76 -20.26 8.19
CA TYR A 178 13.20 -20.67 6.89
C TYR A 178 12.25 -19.60 6.33
N ILE A 179 12.37 -19.31 5.02
CA ILE A 179 11.44 -18.47 4.27
C ILE A 179 10.86 -19.32 3.14
N GLY A 180 9.54 -19.49 3.13
CA GLY A 180 8.84 -20.28 2.13
C GLY A 180 7.37 -20.46 2.51
N GLU A 181 6.61 -21.23 1.73
CA GLU A 181 5.22 -21.55 2.11
C GLU A 181 5.19 -22.38 3.40
N SER A 182 4.17 -22.14 4.24
CA SER A 182 3.90 -22.94 5.43
C SER A 182 3.23 -24.26 5.05
N GLU A 183 3.46 -25.30 5.85
CA GLU A 183 2.64 -26.52 5.80
C GLU A 183 1.44 -26.40 6.75
N LEU A 184 0.46 -27.29 6.59
CA LEU A 184 -0.70 -27.38 7.48
C LEU A 184 -0.62 -28.64 8.35
N GLU A 185 -0.78 -28.47 9.65
CA GLU A 185 -0.91 -29.57 10.60
C GLU A 185 -2.34 -29.64 11.13
N VAL A 186 -2.95 -30.82 11.05
CA VAL A 186 -4.26 -31.08 11.66
C VAL A 186 -4.10 -31.19 13.18
N ILE A 187 -4.76 -30.29 13.91
CA ILE A 187 -4.73 -30.24 15.38
C ILE A 187 -5.64 -31.33 15.96
N ASP A 188 -6.87 -31.38 15.46
CA ASP A 188 -7.84 -32.40 15.81
C ASP A 188 -7.44 -33.70 15.11
N LYS A 189 -6.56 -34.52 15.70
CA LYS A 189 -6.21 -35.86 15.16
C LYS A 189 -7.36 -36.83 15.49
N PRO A 190 -8.44 -36.91 14.70
CA PRO A 190 -9.59 -37.68 15.12
C PRO A 190 -9.27 -39.15 14.83
N TRP A 191 -9.91 -40.06 15.56
CA TRP A 191 -9.83 -41.49 15.24
C TRP A 191 -10.53 -41.84 13.91
N MET A 192 -11.27 -40.90 13.31
CA MET A 192 -12.11 -41.09 12.13
C MET A 192 -11.65 -40.25 10.92
N PRO A 193 -12.00 -40.67 9.68
CA PRO A 193 -11.71 -39.91 8.47
C PRO A 193 -12.35 -38.51 8.46
N GLY A 194 -11.72 -37.56 7.76
CA GLY A 194 -12.17 -36.16 7.72
C GLY A 194 -13.58 -35.95 7.14
N SER A 195 -14.01 -36.79 6.19
CA SER A 195 -15.37 -36.76 5.66
C SER A 195 -16.43 -37.08 6.73
N LEU A 196 -16.13 -38.04 7.61
CA LEU A 196 -17.01 -38.44 8.70
C LEU A 196 -17.02 -37.41 9.83
N TYR A 197 -15.86 -36.84 10.17
CA TYR A 197 -15.76 -35.73 11.12
C TYR A 197 -16.63 -34.55 10.67
N ARG A 198 -16.55 -34.17 9.39
CA ARG A 198 -17.35 -33.08 8.83
C ARG A 198 -18.85 -33.38 8.87
N LEU A 199 -19.26 -34.63 8.63
CA LEU A 199 -20.66 -35.04 8.71
C LEU A 199 -21.22 -34.94 10.14
N ILE A 200 -20.47 -35.42 11.14
CA ILE A 200 -20.91 -35.49 12.54
C ILE A 200 -20.89 -34.10 13.19
N TYR A 201 -19.78 -33.38 13.05
CA TYR A 201 -19.57 -32.11 13.76
C TYR A 201 -19.99 -30.88 12.94
N ARG A 202 -20.40 -31.08 11.68
CA ARG A 202 -20.78 -30.01 10.74
C ARG A 202 -19.72 -28.91 10.59
N ARG A 203 -18.46 -29.25 10.81
CA ARG A 203 -17.29 -28.36 10.66
C ARG A 203 -16.08 -29.11 10.12
N GLY A 204 -15.14 -28.40 9.51
CA GLY A 204 -13.85 -28.97 9.13
C GLY A 204 -12.98 -29.27 10.35
N GLN A 205 -11.98 -30.15 10.18
CA GLN A 205 -10.94 -30.35 11.20
C GLN A 205 -10.13 -29.07 11.36
N THR A 206 -9.81 -28.70 12.60
CA THR A 206 -8.97 -27.53 12.84
C THR A 206 -7.54 -27.82 12.40
N GLN A 207 -6.98 -26.89 11.62
CA GLN A 207 -5.61 -26.93 11.13
C GLN A 207 -4.86 -25.71 11.64
N ARG A 208 -3.54 -25.84 11.80
CA ARG A 208 -2.64 -24.72 12.03
C ARG A 208 -1.55 -24.69 10.97
N ALA A 209 -1.10 -23.50 10.62
CA ALA A 209 0.12 -23.32 9.84
C ALA A 209 1.34 -23.73 10.67
N ILE A 210 2.27 -24.44 10.05
CA ILE A 210 3.55 -24.85 10.63
C ILE A 210 4.68 -24.52 9.65
N CYS A 211 5.87 -24.26 10.16
CA CYS A 211 7.06 -24.11 9.34
C CYS A 211 7.37 -25.43 8.61
N ALA A 212 7.52 -25.38 7.29
CA ALA A 212 7.85 -26.57 6.50
C ALA A 212 9.18 -27.23 6.94
N ASN A 213 10.14 -26.45 7.43
CA ASN A 213 11.46 -26.94 7.84
C ASN A 213 11.50 -27.50 9.27
N CYS A 214 11.20 -26.68 10.30
CA CYS A 214 11.33 -27.11 11.71
C CYS A 214 10.00 -27.49 12.39
N LYS A 215 8.88 -27.44 11.66
CA LYS A 215 7.52 -27.76 12.16
C LYS A 215 7.02 -26.86 13.30
N ARG A 216 7.72 -25.76 13.62
CA ARG A 216 7.24 -24.72 14.55
C ARG A 216 5.85 -24.21 14.10
N PRO A 217 4.86 -24.12 15.00
CA PRO A 217 3.55 -23.57 14.67
C PRO A 217 3.60 -22.06 14.43
N PHE A 218 2.67 -21.57 13.61
CA PHE A 218 2.43 -20.16 13.33
C PHE A 218 3.69 -19.39 12.89
N PRO A 219 4.33 -19.77 11.76
CA PRO A 219 5.36 -18.92 11.17
C PRO A 219 4.77 -17.58 10.72
N ASN A 220 5.57 -16.51 10.73
CA ASN A 220 5.10 -15.15 10.44
C ASN A 220 4.76 -15.02 8.96
N ASN A 221 3.51 -14.74 8.60
CA ASN A 221 3.06 -14.58 7.22
C ASN A 221 3.56 -13.25 6.61
N MET A 222 3.84 -13.19 5.30
CA MET A 222 4.25 -11.94 4.64
C MET A 222 3.11 -10.89 4.48
N SER A 223 1.85 -11.26 4.68
CA SER A 223 0.75 -10.31 4.92
C SER A 223 0.85 -9.62 6.29
N ASP A 224 1.60 -10.20 7.24
CA ASP A 224 1.87 -9.58 8.53
C ASP A 224 3.15 -8.72 8.50
N TYR A 225 3.12 -7.57 9.19
CA TYR A 225 4.25 -6.66 9.32
C TYR A 225 5.52 -7.35 9.84
N GLU A 226 5.42 -8.21 10.86
CA GLU A 226 6.57 -8.90 11.45
C GLU A 226 7.15 -9.95 10.49
N GLY A 227 6.32 -10.59 9.66
CA GLY A 227 6.79 -11.48 8.60
C GLY A 227 7.65 -10.73 7.58
N ARG A 228 7.14 -9.59 7.08
CA ARG A 228 7.89 -8.73 6.14
C ARG A 228 9.15 -8.13 6.75
N LYS A 229 9.10 -7.72 8.02
CA LYS A 229 10.24 -7.17 8.75
C LYS A 229 11.34 -8.21 8.89
N GLN A 230 10.98 -9.45 9.25
CA GLN A 230 11.93 -10.55 9.31
C GLN A 230 12.53 -10.85 7.92
N TYR A 231 11.73 -10.83 6.86
CA TYR A 231 12.22 -11.02 5.49
C TYR A 231 13.26 -9.98 5.08
N LEU A 232 12.97 -8.69 5.31
CA LEU A 232 13.88 -7.60 4.96
C LEU A 232 15.16 -7.61 5.80
N SER A 233 15.08 -7.95 7.09
CA SER A 233 16.25 -8.02 7.98
C SER A 233 17.32 -9.03 7.56
N LYS A 234 16.96 -10.02 6.72
CA LYS A 234 17.89 -11.03 6.19
C LYS A 234 18.55 -10.65 4.87
N LYS A 235 18.06 -9.61 4.20
CA LYS A 235 18.59 -9.14 2.92
C LYS A 235 19.58 -7.97 3.05
N CYS A 236 19.56 -7.27 4.18
CA CYS A 236 20.58 -6.28 4.57
C CYS A 236 21.78 -6.96 5.24
#